data_AF-A0A9P0EKS5-F1
#
_entry.id   AF-A0A9P0EKS5-F1
#
_cell.length_a   1.000
_cell.length_b   1.000
_cell.length_c   1.000
_cell.angle_alpha   90.00
_cell.angle_beta   90.00
_cell.angle_gamma   90.00
#
_symmetry.space_group_name_H-M   'P 1'
#
loop_
_entity.id
_entity.type
_entity.pdbx_description
1 polymer ?
#
loop_
_entity_poly.entity_id
_entity_poly.type
_entity_poly.pdbx_seq_one_letter_code
_entity_poly.pdbx_strand_id
1 'polypeptide(L)'
;MSDLPADEKPGWAEWSKIFRDSIDEEVEFTDNNEANFCRLGPIISHHLHFATRDYATSQCSLTNIELRLSDVWYACIMAGKHIWGRTSEPNTVVVALAALKASGPLQRPSQRDGPSQTLSTHDADQPITFSDGRTFWPELPLFAVTLIDEFVQRLHQPNYGAEFSFNLATFVGRLVSVGIFDGPAICILSLFREALETPQPLTTTVNSDDVTRMQSFEDRLQTLAQTIECANIGLALLASNGSTTDKVDYASFPQLSSLGELAILRAGDSGFSDLKS
;
A
#
# COMPACT_ATOMS: atom_id res chain seq x y z
N MET A 1 -28.56 -0.48 11.46
CA MET A 1 -27.43 -0.79 12.36
C MET A 1 -27.91 -0.52 13.76
N SER A 2 -28.25 -1.58 14.48
CA SER A 2 -28.93 -1.54 15.78
C SER A 2 -27.94 -1.12 16.87
N ASP A 3 -28.42 -0.29 17.79
CA ASP A 3 -27.71 0.13 19.01
C ASP A 3 -27.44 -1.09 19.90
N LEU A 4 -26.19 -1.57 19.88
CA LEU A 4 -25.66 -2.51 20.85
C LEU A 4 -25.27 -1.76 22.15
N PRO A 5 -25.56 -2.33 23.33
CA PRO A 5 -25.26 -1.72 24.62
C PRO A 5 -23.75 -1.45 24.79
N ALA A 6 -23.42 -0.32 25.40
CA ALA A 6 -22.06 0.22 25.46
C ALA A 6 -21.04 -0.65 26.22
N ASP A 7 -21.49 -1.64 27.00
CA ASP A 7 -20.66 -2.52 27.84
C ASP A 7 -20.07 -3.75 27.10
N GLU A 8 -20.47 -4.01 25.85
CA GLU A 8 -20.00 -5.17 25.07
C GLU A 8 -19.32 -4.78 23.76
N LYS A 9 -18.73 -3.57 23.67
CA LYS A 9 -17.89 -3.25 22.50
C LYS A 9 -16.51 -3.88 22.73
N PRO A 10 -16.08 -4.82 21.87
CA PRO A 10 -14.73 -5.36 21.95
C PRO A 10 -13.72 -4.22 22.02
N GLY A 11 -12.69 -4.37 22.85
CA GLY A 11 -11.56 -3.43 22.82
C GLY A 11 -10.98 -3.37 21.42
N TRP A 12 -10.40 -2.24 21.01
CA TRP A 12 -9.88 -2.09 19.64
C TRP A 12 -8.87 -3.20 19.27
N ALA A 13 -8.12 -3.73 20.24
CA ALA A 13 -7.21 -4.86 20.02
C ALA A 13 -7.94 -6.14 19.56
N GLU A 14 -9.12 -6.42 20.09
CA GLU A 14 -9.93 -7.57 19.69
C GLU A 14 -10.54 -7.36 18.30
N TRP A 15 -11.02 -6.15 18.01
CA TRP A 15 -11.44 -5.76 16.66
C TRP A 15 -10.32 -5.85 15.63
N SER A 16 -9.13 -5.38 15.97
CA SER A 16 -7.95 -5.42 15.10
C SER A 16 -7.61 -6.86 14.73
N LYS A 17 -7.66 -7.77 15.71
CA LYS A 17 -7.46 -9.20 15.48
C LYS A 17 -8.53 -9.76 14.53
N ILE A 18 -9.81 -9.57 14.86
CA ILE A 18 -10.93 -10.07 14.02
C ILE A 18 -10.83 -9.53 12.59
N PHE A 19 -10.46 -8.25 12.44
CA PHE A 19 -10.28 -7.63 11.14
C PHE A 19 -9.14 -8.27 10.36
N ARG A 20 -7.96 -8.44 10.97
CA ARG A 20 -6.81 -9.07 10.31
C ARG A 20 -7.09 -10.52 9.94
N ASP A 21 -7.69 -11.28 10.86
CA ASP A 21 -8.11 -12.67 10.62
C ASP A 21 -9.07 -12.73 9.41
N SER A 22 -10.04 -11.80 9.32
CA SER A 22 -10.95 -11.70 8.18
C SER A 22 -10.26 -11.33 6.86
N ILE A 23 -9.21 -10.50 6.90
CA ILE A 23 -8.41 -10.18 5.72
C ILE A 23 -7.61 -11.41 5.27
N ASP A 24 -7.00 -12.12 6.22
CA ASP A 24 -6.22 -13.31 5.96
C ASP A 24 -7.09 -14.43 5.37
N GLU A 25 -8.29 -14.65 5.92
CA GLU A 25 -9.28 -15.58 5.38
C GLU A 25 -9.71 -15.22 3.95
N GLU A 26 -9.96 -13.94 3.67
CA GLU A 26 -10.36 -13.50 2.32
C GLU A 26 -9.19 -13.67 1.33
N VAL A 27 -7.96 -13.43 1.77
CA VAL A 27 -6.75 -13.64 0.97
C VAL A 27 -6.56 -15.13 0.65
N GLU A 28 -6.65 -16.02 1.65
CA GLU A 28 -6.56 -17.47 1.45
C GLU A 28 -7.66 -18.00 0.52
N PHE A 29 -8.87 -17.46 0.65
CA PHE A 29 -9.98 -17.82 -0.22
C PHE A 29 -9.75 -17.38 -1.67
N THR A 30 -9.04 -16.27 -1.87
CA THR A 30 -8.79 -15.68 -3.19
C THR A 30 -7.60 -16.32 -3.92
N ASP A 31 -6.56 -16.77 -3.21
CA ASP A 31 -5.48 -17.57 -3.79
C ASP A 31 -6.03 -18.85 -4.47
N ASN A 32 -7.21 -19.31 -4.07
CA ASN A 32 -7.90 -20.46 -4.65
C ASN A 32 -8.88 -20.11 -5.80
N ASN A 33 -9.16 -18.83 -6.05
CA ASN A 33 -10.17 -18.41 -7.03
C ASN A 33 -9.95 -16.97 -7.54
N GLU A 34 -9.37 -16.81 -8.73
CA GLU A 34 -9.04 -15.53 -9.36
C GLU A 34 -10.23 -14.55 -9.52
N ALA A 35 -11.47 -15.01 -9.39
CA ALA A 35 -12.66 -14.17 -9.49
C ALA A 35 -13.02 -13.41 -8.20
N ASN A 36 -12.36 -13.67 -7.05
CA ASN A 36 -12.76 -13.11 -5.75
C ASN A 36 -11.96 -11.89 -5.28
N PHE A 37 -10.92 -11.47 -6.01
CA PHE A 37 -10.08 -10.32 -5.65
C PHE A 37 -10.85 -8.98 -5.54
N CYS A 38 -12.08 -8.92 -6.10
CA CYS A 38 -13.00 -7.78 -6.02
C CYS A 38 -13.40 -7.33 -4.60
N ARG A 39 -13.16 -8.13 -3.55
CA ARG A 39 -13.72 -7.88 -2.21
C ARG A 39 -12.84 -7.02 -1.30
N LEU A 40 -11.51 -7.05 -1.46
CA LEU A 40 -10.60 -6.27 -0.62
C LEU A 40 -10.73 -4.77 -0.86
N GLY A 41 -10.95 -4.33 -2.11
CA GLY A 41 -11.12 -2.92 -2.46
C GLY A 41 -12.28 -2.22 -1.70
N PRO A 42 -13.50 -2.78 -1.73
CA PRO A 42 -14.63 -2.27 -0.95
C PRO A 42 -14.38 -2.26 0.56
N ILE A 43 -13.74 -3.30 1.11
CA ILE A 43 -13.41 -3.38 2.55
C ILE A 43 -12.46 -2.23 2.90
N ILE A 44 -11.35 -2.08 2.18
CA ILE A 44 -10.38 -1.00 2.37
C ILE A 44 -11.07 0.37 2.29
N SER A 45 -11.86 0.61 1.24
CA SER A 45 -12.59 1.87 1.04
C SER A 45 -13.55 2.19 2.18
N HIS A 46 -14.27 1.17 2.68
CA HIS A 46 -15.15 1.29 3.82
C HIS A 46 -14.38 1.72 5.08
N HIS A 47 -13.29 1.03 5.42
CA HIS A 47 -12.51 1.35 6.62
C HIS A 47 -11.80 2.71 6.53
N LEU A 48 -11.34 3.12 5.34
CA LEU A 48 -10.81 4.46 5.10
C LEU A 48 -11.88 5.54 5.34
N HIS A 49 -13.11 5.29 4.90
CA HIS A 49 -14.24 6.19 5.17
C HIS A 49 -14.54 6.32 6.67
N PHE A 50 -14.54 5.20 7.41
CA PHE A 50 -14.73 5.23 8.86
C PHE A 50 -13.58 5.92 9.60
N ALA A 51 -12.33 5.66 9.20
CA ALA A 51 -11.18 6.36 9.77
C ALA A 51 -11.26 7.88 9.52
N THR A 52 -11.64 8.28 8.30
CA THR A 52 -11.89 9.69 7.94
C THR A 52 -12.92 10.31 8.85
N ARG A 53 -14.08 9.66 8.97
CA ARG A 53 -15.22 10.17 9.74
C ARG A 53 -14.87 10.29 11.23
N ASP A 54 -14.25 9.27 11.80
CA ASP A 54 -13.93 9.23 13.23
C ASP A 54 -12.82 10.25 13.57
N TYR A 55 -11.88 10.48 12.65
CA TYR A 55 -10.90 11.57 12.76
C TYR A 55 -11.58 12.95 12.68
N ALA A 56 -12.45 13.16 11.69
CA ALA A 56 -13.13 14.44 11.48
C ALA A 56 -14.16 14.79 12.57
N THR A 57 -14.71 13.80 13.27
CA THR A 57 -15.71 14.00 14.33
C THR A 57 -15.10 14.04 15.74
N SER A 58 -13.78 13.80 15.88
CA SER A 58 -13.09 13.70 17.18
C SER A 58 -13.70 12.68 18.16
N GLN A 59 -14.47 11.70 17.66
CA GLN A 59 -15.13 10.69 18.51
C GLN A 59 -14.17 9.63 19.05
N CYS A 60 -12.97 9.54 18.50
CA CYS A 60 -11.96 8.53 18.86
C CYS A 60 -10.64 9.19 19.24
N SER A 61 -9.92 8.61 20.22
CA SER A 61 -8.55 9.03 20.52
C SER A 61 -7.65 8.89 19.28
N LEU A 62 -6.59 9.70 19.19
CA LEU A 62 -5.63 9.59 18.09
C LEU A 62 -5.00 8.20 18.02
N THR A 63 -4.69 7.59 19.17
CA THR A 63 -4.18 6.22 19.27
C THR A 63 -5.12 5.17 18.67
N ASN A 64 -6.44 5.30 18.86
CA ASN A 64 -7.39 4.37 18.25
C ASN A 64 -7.46 4.53 16.72
N ILE A 65 -7.29 5.77 16.24
CA ILE A 65 -7.24 6.05 14.80
C ILE A 65 -5.96 5.49 14.19
N GLU A 66 -4.82 5.62 14.87
CA GLU A 66 -3.54 5.02 14.48
C GLU A 66 -3.63 3.51 14.33
N LEU A 67 -4.18 2.84 15.35
CA LEU A 67 -4.35 1.39 15.29
C LEU A 67 -5.27 0.98 14.13
N ARG A 68 -6.35 1.74 13.88
CA ARG A 68 -7.22 1.50 12.74
C ARG A 68 -6.53 1.72 11.40
N LEU A 69 -5.74 2.78 11.28
CA LEU A 69 -4.95 3.03 10.08
C LEU A 69 -3.94 1.91 9.86
N SER A 70 -3.27 1.42 10.90
CA SER A 70 -2.35 0.28 10.81
C SER A 70 -3.05 -0.95 10.23
N ASP A 71 -4.27 -1.24 10.67
CA ASP A 71 -5.07 -2.35 10.14
C ASP A 71 -5.45 -2.12 8.66
N VAL A 72 -5.85 -0.90 8.29
CA VAL A 72 -6.13 -0.57 6.89
C VAL A 72 -4.88 -0.68 6.01
N TRP A 73 -3.72 -0.24 6.51
CA TRP A 73 -2.43 -0.39 5.82
C TRP A 73 -2.06 -1.85 5.63
N TYR A 74 -2.27 -2.68 6.65
CA TYR A 74 -2.14 -4.12 6.52
C TYR A 74 -3.00 -4.66 5.37
N ALA A 75 -4.29 -4.30 5.32
CA ALA A 75 -5.18 -4.73 4.24
C ALA A 75 -4.73 -4.25 2.85
N CYS A 76 -4.27 -2.99 2.72
CA CYS A 76 -3.72 -2.47 1.47
C CYS A 76 -2.48 -3.24 1.01
N ILE A 77 -1.60 -3.61 1.96
CA ILE A 77 -0.37 -4.34 1.66
C ILE A 77 -0.68 -5.78 1.28
N MET A 78 -1.60 -6.43 2.00
CA MET A 78 -2.08 -7.78 1.66
C MET A 78 -2.74 -7.81 0.28
N ALA A 79 -3.56 -6.80 -0.04
CA ALA A 79 -4.10 -6.60 -1.37
C ALA A 79 -2.97 -6.45 -2.42
N GLY A 80 -1.97 -5.61 -2.16
CA GLY A 80 -0.82 -5.44 -3.07
C GLY A 80 0.03 -6.69 -3.26
N LYS A 81 0.07 -7.57 -2.26
CA LYS A 81 0.85 -8.82 -2.27
C LYS A 81 0.14 -9.97 -2.98
N HIS A 82 -1.17 -10.10 -2.79
CA HIS A 82 -1.94 -11.24 -3.29
C HIS A 82 -2.67 -10.94 -4.60
N ILE A 83 -3.05 -9.69 -4.86
CA ILE A 83 -3.67 -9.34 -6.14
C ILE A 83 -2.59 -9.31 -7.23
N TRP A 84 -2.79 -10.12 -8.27
CA TRP A 84 -1.85 -10.23 -9.39
C TRP A 84 -1.56 -8.84 -9.97
N GLY A 85 -0.28 -8.47 -10.05
CA GLY A 85 0.18 -7.22 -10.67
C GLY A 85 -0.24 -7.01 -12.14
N ARG A 86 -0.98 -7.93 -12.79
CA ARG A 86 -1.49 -7.76 -14.16
C ARG A 86 -2.99 -7.41 -14.22
N THR A 87 -3.73 -7.53 -13.12
CA THR A 87 -5.14 -7.15 -13.08
C THR A 87 -5.28 -5.64 -12.83
N SER A 88 -6.47 -5.09 -13.09
CA SER A 88 -6.78 -3.67 -12.88
C SER A 88 -6.99 -3.30 -11.41
N GLU A 89 -7.19 -4.28 -10.53
CA GLU A 89 -7.59 -4.06 -9.13
C GLU A 89 -6.49 -3.52 -8.19
N PRO A 90 -5.19 -3.88 -8.32
CA PRO A 90 -4.16 -3.20 -7.56
C PRO A 90 -4.11 -1.71 -7.90
N ASN A 91 -4.53 -1.32 -9.11
CA ASN A 91 -4.66 0.10 -9.46
C ASN A 91 -5.82 0.75 -8.69
N THR A 92 -6.88 0.03 -8.34
CA THR A 92 -7.99 0.58 -7.54
C THR A 92 -7.51 0.99 -6.14
N VAL A 93 -6.68 0.18 -5.48
CA VAL A 93 -6.10 0.53 -4.17
C VAL A 93 -5.17 1.73 -4.31
N VAL A 94 -4.26 1.72 -5.30
CA VAL A 94 -3.34 2.84 -5.55
C VAL A 94 -4.10 4.13 -5.87
N VAL A 95 -5.14 4.06 -6.68
CA VAL A 95 -6.01 5.20 -7.04
C VAL A 95 -6.78 5.70 -5.81
N ALA A 96 -7.30 4.82 -4.97
CA ALA A 96 -7.99 5.21 -3.74
C ALA A 96 -7.03 5.97 -2.79
N LEU A 97 -5.80 5.47 -2.62
CA LEU A 97 -4.77 6.13 -1.82
C LEU A 97 -4.34 7.47 -2.43
N ALA A 98 -4.21 7.56 -3.76
CA ALA A 98 -3.90 8.81 -4.45
C ALA A 98 -5.02 9.84 -4.27
N ALA A 99 -6.29 9.41 -4.38
CA ALA A 99 -7.45 10.26 -4.16
C ALA A 99 -7.52 10.77 -2.70
N LEU A 100 -7.16 9.93 -1.73
CA LEU A 100 -7.05 10.35 -0.34
C LEU A 100 -5.94 11.38 -0.15
N LYS A 101 -4.73 11.14 -0.68
CA LYS A 101 -3.64 12.11 -0.63
C LYS A 101 -4.04 13.46 -1.26
N ALA A 102 -4.78 13.41 -2.37
CA ALA A 102 -5.31 14.59 -3.06
C ALA A 102 -6.46 15.30 -2.32
N SER A 103 -7.11 14.64 -1.35
CA SER A 103 -8.20 15.26 -0.56
C SER A 103 -7.73 16.39 0.36
N GLY A 104 -6.42 16.52 0.56
CA GLY A 104 -5.81 17.58 1.34
C GLY A 104 -5.86 17.33 2.85
N PRO A 105 -5.31 18.27 3.65
CA PRO A 105 -5.23 18.11 5.10
C PRO A 105 -6.63 18.16 5.72
N LEU A 106 -7.00 17.10 6.44
CA LEU A 106 -8.21 17.11 7.23
C LEU A 106 -8.00 17.83 8.56
N GLN A 107 -8.85 18.81 8.82
CA GLN A 107 -8.93 19.46 10.12
C GLN A 107 -9.70 18.57 11.10
N ARG A 108 -9.12 18.37 12.28
CA ARG A 108 -9.75 17.66 13.38
C ARG A 108 -10.28 18.69 14.38
N PRO A 109 -11.57 18.67 14.76
CA PRO A 109 -12.11 19.57 15.76
C PRO A 109 -11.33 19.41 17.07
N SER A 110 -10.72 20.48 17.57
CA SER A 110 -10.07 20.47 18.88
C SER A 110 -11.10 20.02 19.91
N GLN A 111 -10.79 18.92 20.62
CA GLN A 111 -11.66 18.40 21.66
C GLN A 111 -11.80 19.49 22.74
N ARG A 112 -12.96 20.14 22.76
CA ARG A 112 -13.23 21.33 23.58
C ARG A 112 -13.52 20.88 25.00
N ASP A 113 -12.48 20.44 25.70
CA ASP A 113 -12.60 20.02 27.10
C ASP A 113 -12.64 21.27 28.01
N GLY A 114 -13.85 21.75 28.29
CA GLY A 114 -14.14 22.63 29.43
C GLY A 114 -14.63 24.07 29.11
N PRO A 115 -15.49 24.66 29.96
CA PRO A 115 -16.10 25.97 29.76
C PRO A 115 -15.19 27.16 30.11
N SER A 116 -13.87 27.02 30.04
CA SER A 116 -12.94 28.11 30.34
C SER A 116 -11.61 27.90 29.64
N GLN A 117 -11.52 28.34 28.39
CA GLN A 117 -10.24 28.74 27.81
C GLN A 117 -10.52 29.74 26.68
N THR A 118 -10.34 31.02 27.02
CA THR A 118 -10.04 32.08 26.08
C THR A 118 -8.62 31.86 25.57
N LEU A 119 -8.44 31.08 24.50
CA LEU A 119 -7.15 30.96 23.82
C LEU A 119 -7.35 31.24 22.33
N SER A 120 -6.74 32.35 21.95
CA SER A 120 -6.24 32.76 20.64
C SER A 120 -6.66 31.89 19.45
N THR A 121 -7.39 32.52 18.53
CA THR A 121 -7.76 32.06 17.19
C THR A 121 -6.59 31.68 16.27
N HIS A 122 -5.37 31.52 16.79
CA HIS A 122 -4.15 31.26 16.02
C HIS A 122 -3.64 29.81 16.13
N ASP A 123 -4.04 29.04 17.15
CA ASP A 123 -3.60 27.64 17.35
C ASP A 123 -4.65 26.60 16.90
N ALA A 124 -5.85 27.02 16.52
CA ALA A 124 -6.93 26.13 16.08
C ALA A 124 -6.73 25.55 14.67
N ASP A 125 -5.75 26.06 13.91
CA ASP A 125 -5.51 25.69 12.52
C ASP A 125 -4.28 24.78 12.31
N GLN A 126 -3.58 24.37 13.37
CA GLN A 126 -2.45 23.45 13.20
C GLN A 126 -2.95 22.01 13.01
N PRO A 127 -2.52 21.32 11.93
CA PRO A 127 -2.90 19.94 11.69
C PRO A 127 -2.30 19.04 12.78
N ILE A 128 -3.13 18.16 13.34
CA ILE A 128 -2.68 17.18 14.33
C ILE A 128 -1.78 16.16 13.62
N THR A 129 -0.59 15.95 14.18
CA THR A 129 0.38 14.97 13.70
C THR A 129 0.20 13.63 14.40
N PHE A 130 0.47 12.57 13.67
CA PHE A 130 0.51 11.19 14.14
C PHE A 130 1.86 10.90 14.79
N SER A 131 2.01 9.72 15.41
CA SER A 131 3.23 9.28 16.09
C SER A 131 4.48 9.27 15.21
N ASP A 132 4.32 9.17 13.89
CA ASP A 132 5.39 9.30 12.90
C ASP A 132 5.63 10.75 12.43
N GLY A 133 4.97 11.72 13.05
CA GLY A 133 5.06 13.14 12.73
C GLY A 133 4.26 13.56 11.49
N ARG A 134 3.51 12.65 10.86
CA ARG A 134 2.79 12.91 9.62
C ARG A 134 1.35 13.37 9.85
N THR A 135 0.81 14.06 8.86
CA THR A 135 -0.56 14.59 8.86
C THR A 135 -1.54 13.67 8.13
N PHE A 136 -2.79 13.65 8.60
CA PHE A 136 -3.83 12.76 8.09
C PHE A 136 -4.21 13.06 6.64
N TRP A 137 -4.02 12.06 5.77
CA TRP A 137 -4.15 12.03 4.29
C TRP A 137 -2.98 12.55 3.44
N PRO A 138 -2.55 13.83 3.47
CA PRO A 138 -1.48 14.31 2.59
C PRO A 138 -0.18 13.51 2.69
N GLU A 139 0.11 12.99 3.88
CA GLU A 139 1.36 12.28 4.16
C GLU A 139 1.15 10.79 4.47
N LEU A 140 -0.10 10.31 4.49
CA LEU A 140 -0.48 8.92 4.78
C LEU A 140 0.27 8.35 6.00
N PRO A 141 -0.09 8.79 7.21
CA PRO A 141 0.67 8.47 8.42
C PRO A 141 0.76 6.95 8.61
N LEU A 142 1.91 6.47 9.05
CA LEU A 142 2.26 5.07 9.33
C LEU A 142 2.30 4.12 8.12
N PHE A 143 1.84 4.55 6.94
CA PHE A 143 1.77 3.70 5.75
C PHE A 143 3.16 3.27 5.29
N ALA A 144 4.08 4.23 5.15
CA ALA A 144 5.44 3.96 4.70
C ALA A 144 6.19 3.02 5.66
N VAL A 145 6.03 3.20 6.97
CA VAL A 145 6.64 2.34 7.99
C VAL A 145 6.12 0.92 7.86
N THR A 146 4.79 0.75 7.82
CA THR A 146 4.15 -0.56 7.69
C THR A 146 4.56 -1.27 6.40
N LEU A 147 4.64 -0.54 5.28
CA LEU A 147 5.03 -1.08 3.98
C LEU A 147 6.50 -1.51 3.97
N ILE A 148 7.40 -0.70 4.50
CA ILE A 148 8.84 -1.02 4.57
C ILE A 148 9.05 -2.23 5.49
N ASP A 149 8.36 -2.28 6.64
CA ASP A 149 8.47 -3.39 7.57
C ASP A 149 8.04 -4.70 6.90
N GLU A 150 6.87 -4.74 6.25
CA GLU A 150 6.44 -5.94 5.53
C GLU A 150 7.41 -6.29 4.39
N PHE A 151 7.85 -5.29 3.61
CA PHE A 151 8.74 -5.51 2.47
C PHE A 151 10.09 -6.08 2.91
N VAL A 152 10.75 -5.47 3.89
CA VAL A 152 12.07 -5.87 4.36
C VAL A 152 12.00 -7.17 5.15
N GLN A 153 11.03 -7.33 6.05
CA GLN A 153 10.97 -8.52 6.90
C GLN A 153 10.62 -9.79 6.11
N ARG A 154 9.83 -9.67 5.03
CA ARG A 154 9.37 -10.84 4.27
C ARG A 154 10.17 -11.14 3.02
N LEU A 155 10.74 -10.14 2.34
CA LEU A 155 11.57 -10.38 1.15
C LEU A 155 12.77 -11.28 1.45
N HIS A 156 13.34 -11.20 2.65
CA HIS A 156 14.50 -12.02 3.04
C HIS A 156 14.12 -13.40 3.59
N GLN A 157 12.83 -13.76 3.63
CA GLN A 157 12.42 -15.08 4.11
C GLN A 157 12.58 -16.12 3.00
N PRO A 158 13.27 -17.25 3.25
CA PRO A 158 13.53 -18.26 2.22
C PRO A 158 12.27 -18.94 1.66
N ASN A 159 11.15 -18.84 2.39
CA ASN A 159 9.85 -19.42 2.01
C ASN A 159 8.92 -18.38 1.38
N TYR A 160 9.40 -17.16 1.15
CA TYR A 160 8.58 -16.12 0.55
C TYR A 160 8.42 -16.40 -0.94
N GLY A 161 7.21 -16.75 -1.36
CA GLY A 161 6.91 -17.12 -2.75
C GLY A 161 7.34 -16.04 -3.75
N ALA A 162 7.91 -16.46 -4.88
CA ALA A 162 8.35 -15.57 -5.95
C ALA A 162 7.22 -14.64 -6.43
N GLU A 163 6.00 -15.17 -6.51
CA GLU A 163 4.82 -14.43 -6.95
C GLU A 163 4.41 -13.32 -5.96
N PHE A 164 4.48 -13.58 -4.66
CA PHE A 164 4.22 -12.57 -3.63
C PHE A 164 5.27 -11.46 -3.62
N SER A 165 6.54 -11.80 -3.90
CA SER A 165 7.61 -10.81 -4.07
C SER A 165 7.36 -9.95 -5.30
N PHE A 166 7.06 -10.58 -6.42
CA PHE A 166 6.77 -9.91 -7.68
C PHE A 166 5.59 -8.95 -7.55
N ASN A 167 4.48 -9.41 -6.96
CA ASN A 167 3.27 -8.60 -6.78
C ASN A 167 3.53 -7.43 -5.84
N LEU A 168 4.12 -7.68 -4.66
CA LEU A 168 4.41 -6.62 -3.69
C LEU A 168 5.38 -5.58 -4.27
N ALA A 169 6.41 -6.02 -5.01
CA ALA A 169 7.37 -5.12 -5.63
C ALA A 169 6.76 -4.32 -6.81
N THR A 170 5.81 -4.91 -7.54
CA THR A 170 4.99 -4.21 -8.54
C THR A 170 4.10 -3.15 -7.89
N PHE A 171 3.46 -3.50 -6.77
CA PHE A 171 2.63 -2.58 -5.99
C PHE A 171 3.46 -1.39 -5.46
N VAL A 172 4.64 -1.65 -4.89
CA VAL A 172 5.58 -0.59 -4.50
C VAL A 172 5.93 0.30 -5.69
N GLY A 173 6.27 -0.28 -6.85
CA GLY A 173 6.59 0.51 -8.04
C GLY A 173 5.44 1.42 -8.48
N ARG A 174 4.19 0.96 -8.38
CA ARG A 174 2.99 1.78 -8.65
C ARG A 174 2.78 2.89 -7.65
N LEU A 175 2.99 2.64 -6.35
CA LEU A 175 2.89 3.68 -5.33
C LEU A 175 3.91 4.80 -5.55
N VAL A 176 5.10 4.45 -6.03
CA VAL A 176 6.15 5.41 -6.38
C VAL A 176 5.75 6.24 -7.59
N SER A 177 5.18 5.61 -8.62
CA SER A 177 4.82 6.32 -9.86
C SER A 177 3.76 7.41 -9.66
N VAL A 178 2.88 7.23 -8.68
CA VAL A 178 1.88 8.24 -8.29
C VAL A 178 2.34 9.15 -7.14
N GLY A 179 3.58 9.00 -6.67
CA GLY A 179 4.15 9.82 -5.59
C GLY A 179 3.45 9.63 -4.23
N ILE A 180 2.89 8.46 -3.98
CA ILE A 180 2.34 8.10 -2.65
C ILE A 180 3.48 7.74 -1.68
N PHE A 181 4.49 7.05 -2.20
CA PHE A 181 5.55 6.48 -1.38
C PHE A 181 6.90 7.17 -1.64
N ASP A 182 7.38 7.89 -0.62
CA ASP A 182 8.65 8.63 -0.64
C ASP A 182 9.86 7.79 -0.17
N GLY A 183 9.63 6.53 0.25
CA GLY A 183 10.67 5.61 0.72
C GLY A 183 11.17 4.53 -0.26
N PRO A 184 11.10 4.67 -1.60
CA PRO A 184 11.39 3.55 -2.50
C PRO A 184 12.83 3.09 -2.47
N ALA A 185 13.77 3.96 -2.09
CA ALA A 185 15.17 3.62 -2.04
C ALA A 185 15.43 2.40 -1.15
N ILE A 186 14.77 2.30 0.01
CA ILE A 186 14.97 1.15 0.92
C ILE A 186 14.47 -0.14 0.28
N CYS A 187 13.28 -0.13 -0.33
CA CYS A 187 12.72 -1.32 -0.98
C CYS A 187 13.55 -1.73 -2.22
N ILE A 188 13.89 -0.77 -3.07
CA ILE A 188 14.67 -1.02 -4.30
C ILE A 188 16.08 -1.50 -3.96
N LEU A 189 16.78 -0.87 -3.01
CA LEU A 189 18.10 -1.31 -2.59
C LEU A 189 18.05 -2.71 -1.95
N SER A 190 16.99 -3.03 -1.21
CA SER A 190 16.80 -4.38 -0.66
C SER A 190 16.63 -5.41 -1.78
N LEU A 191 15.88 -5.10 -2.84
CA LEU A 191 15.77 -5.96 -4.03
C LEU A 191 17.10 -6.12 -4.76
N PHE A 192 17.87 -5.03 -4.95
CA PHE A 192 19.20 -5.10 -5.56
C PHE A 192 20.13 -5.98 -4.75
N ARG A 193 20.13 -5.79 -3.43
CA ARG A 193 20.92 -6.60 -2.50
C ARG A 193 20.55 -8.07 -2.61
N GLU A 194 19.25 -8.38 -2.58
CA GLU A 194 18.76 -9.75 -2.66
C GLU A 194 19.08 -10.40 -4.03
N ALA A 195 18.98 -9.64 -5.11
CA ALA A 195 19.29 -10.13 -6.46
C ALA A 195 20.81 -10.36 -6.66
N LEU A 196 21.66 -9.50 -6.10
CA LEU A 196 23.10 -9.47 -6.41
C LEU A 196 24.01 -10.09 -5.34
N GLU A 197 23.64 -10.00 -4.05
CA GLU A 197 24.49 -10.44 -2.94
C GLU A 197 24.12 -11.83 -2.39
N THR A 198 22.90 -12.31 -2.62
CA THR A 198 22.47 -13.59 -2.04
C THR A 198 23.20 -14.76 -2.72
N PRO A 199 23.96 -15.56 -1.96
CA PRO A 199 24.78 -16.63 -2.51
C PRO A 199 23.92 -17.73 -3.14
N GLN A 200 24.20 -18.05 -4.39
CA GLN A 200 23.49 -19.11 -5.11
C GLN A 200 24.14 -20.48 -4.84
N PRO A 201 23.35 -21.54 -4.61
CA PRO A 201 23.87 -22.89 -4.76
C PRO A 201 24.17 -23.11 -6.26
N LEU A 202 25.46 -23.20 -6.59
CA LEU A 202 25.97 -23.43 -7.96
C LEU A 202 25.50 -24.76 -8.59
N THR A 203 24.82 -25.60 -7.82
CA THR A 203 24.31 -26.91 -8.23
C THR A 203 22.89 -27.08 -7.69
N THR A 204 21.89 -26.98 -8.56
CA THR A 204 20.56 -27.53 -8.30
C THR A 204 20.67 -29.05 -8.41
N THR A 205 21.11 -29.72 -7.35
CA THR A 205 20.91 -31.16 -7.25
C THR A 205 19.42 -31.40 -7.15
N VAL A 206 18.82 -31.76 -8.28
CA VAL A 206 17.46 -32.27 -8.43
C VAL A 206 17.36 -33.54 -7.60
N ASN A 207 17.08 -33.41 -6.31
CA ASN A 207 16.54 -34.47 -5.48
C ASN A 207 15.26 -33.93 -4.86
N SER A 208 14.18 -34.49 -5.39
CA SER A 208 12.79 -34.37 -5.02
C SER A 208 12.54 -34.59 -3.54
N ASP A 209 11.81 -33.67 -2.90
CA ASP A 209 10.54 -33.93 -2.19
C ASP A 209 10.16 -32.83 -1.17
N ASP A 210 10.96 -31.76 -1.06
CA ASP A 210 10.56 -30.57 -0.30
C ASP A 210 10.48 -29.36 -1.24
N VAL A 211 9.27 -29.06 -1.73
CA VAL A 211 8.99 -27.98 -2.69
C VAL A 211 8.97 -26.64 -1.95
N THR A 212 10.06 -26.31 -1.26
CA THR A 212 10.39 -24.93 -0.95
C THR A 212 11.10 -24.38 -2.19
N ARG A 213 10.33 -23.88 -3.17
CA ARG A 213 10.91 -23.20 -4.34
C ARG A 213 11.67 -21.97 -3.84
N MET A 214 12.96 -22.13 -3.55
CA MET A 214 13.87 -20.99 -3.44
C MET A 214 13.74 -20.17 -4.73
N GLN A 215 13.50 -18.87 -4.59
CA GLN A 215 13.37 -17.98 -5.74
C GLN A 215 14.62 -18.08 -6.62
N SER A 216 14.42 -18.30 -7.92
CA SER A 216 15.54 -18.32 -8.84
C SER A 216 16.15 -16.92 -8.96
N PHE A 217 17.38 -16.83 -9.45
CA PHE A 217 17.99 -15.54 -9.80
C PHE A 217 17.18 -14.78 -10.84
N GLU A 218 16.60 -15.49 -11.80
CA GLU A 218 15.78 -14.92 -12.85
C GLU A 218 14.50 -14.29 -12.28
N ASP A 219 13.83 -14.96 -11.33
CA ASP A 219 12.62 -14.42 -10.67
C ASP A 219 12.93 -13.11 -9.92
N ARG A 220 14.08 -13.05 -9.26
CA ARG A 220 14.51 -11.86 -8.50
C ARG A 220 14.88 -10.70 -9.42
N LEU A 221 15.59 -10.97 -10.52
CA LEU A 221 15.85 -9.97 -11.56
C LEU A 221 14.56 -9.48 -12.22
N GLN A 222 13.63 -10.38 -12.51
CA GLN A 222 12.34 -10.03 -13.08
C GLN A 222 11.51 -9.14 -12.13
N THR A 223 11.51 -9.47 -10.84
CA THR A 223 10.87 -8.67 -9.79
C THR A 223 11.46 -7.26 -9.76
N LEU A 224 12.78 -7.15 -9.74
CA LEU A 224 13.48 -5.86 -9.78
C LEU A 224 13.15 -5.06 -11.05
N ALA A 225 13.21 -5.70 -12.21
CA ALA A 225 12.90 -5.07 -13.49
C ALA A 225 11.47 -4.54 -13.53
N GLN A 226 10.50 -5.31 -13.03
CA GLN A 226 9.10 -4.90 -12.99
C GLN A 226 8.86 -3.72 -12.04
N THR A 227 9.51 -3.72 -10.87
CA THR A 227 9.43 -2.58 -9.93
C THR A 227 9.95 -1.31 -10.58
N ILE A 228 11.10 -1.38 -11.25
CA ILE A 228 11.68 -0.23 -11.96
C ILE A 228 10.75 0.21 -13.09
N GLU A 229 10.23 -0.73 -13.90
CA GLU A 229 9.29 -0.44 -14.98
C GLU A 229 8.06 0.32 -14.47
N CYS A 230 7.45 -0.17 -13.39
CA CYS A 230 6.30 0.48 -12.79
C CYS A 230 6.65 1.82 -12.13
N ALA A 231 7.84 1.94 -11.54
CA ALA A 231 8.29 3.13 -10.84
C ALA A 231 8.87 4.22 -11.77
N ASN A 232 9.16 3.91 -13.04
CA ASN A 232 9.92 4.77 -13.96
C ASN A 232 9.46 6.23 -13.98
N ILE A 233 8.14 6.47 -14.02
CA ILE A 233 7.59 7.84 -14.01
C ILE A 233 7.87 8.53 -12.67
N GLY A 234 7.65 7.84 -11.55
CA GLY A 234 7.88 8.38 -10.21
C GLY A 234 9.36 8.62 -9.92
N LEU A 235 10.23 7.69 -10.34
CA LEU A 235 11.68 7.82 -10.20
C LEU A 235 12.23 8.99 -11.03
N ALA A 236 11.73 9.17 -12.26
CA ALA A 236 12.11 10.32 -13.09
C ALA A 236 11.70 11.65 -12.44
N LEU A 237 10.50 11.72 -11.85
CA LEU A 237 10.01 12.90 -11.14
C LEU A 237 10.81 13.17 -9.85
N LEU A 238 11.14 12.13 -9.08
CA LEU A 238 11.99 12.24 -7.90
C LEU A 238 13.40 12.72 -8.26
N ALA A 239 13.95 12.25 -9.38
CA ALA A 239 15.26 12.68 -9.87
C ALA A 239 15.25 14.13 -10.40
N SER A 240 14.17 14.58 -11.05
CA SER A 240 14.05 15.97 -11.53
C SER A 240 13.80 16.98 -10.41
N ASN A 241 13.16 16.56 -9.31
CA ASN A 241 12.80 17.42 -8.19
C ASN A 241 13.88 17.48 -7.09
N GLY A 242 15.09 17.00 -7.38
CA GLY A 242 16.21 16.85 -6.44
C GLY A 242 16.81 18.14 -5.88
N SER A 243 16.00 19.09 -5.40
CA SER A 243 16.52 20.22 -4.62
C SER A 243 15.54 20.97 -3.69
N THR A 244 14.22 20.76 -3.70
CA THR A 244 13.34 21.56 -2.83
C THR A 244 12.36 20.68 -2.07
N THR A 245 12.51 20.69 -0.74
CA THR A 245 11.60 20.12 0.25
C THR A 245 10.21 20.77 0.28
N ASP A 246 9.88 21.61 -0.71
CA ASP A 246 8.56 22.19 -0.83
C ASP A 246 7.67 21.26 -1.64
N LYS A 247 6.66 20.76 -0.92
CA LYS A 247 5.47 20.03 -1.37
C LYS A 247 5.33 20.00 -2.88
N VAL A 248 5.57 18.82 -3.47
CA VAL A 248 5.18 18.50 -4.84
C VAL A 248 3.70 18.84 -4.98
N ASP A 249 3.37 19.80 -5.85
CA ASP A 249 1.99 20.23 -6.08
C ASP A 249 1.29 19.21 -6.99
N TYR A 250 0.76 18.16 -6.37
CA TYR A 250 0.01 17.08 -7.02
C TYR A 250 -1.28 17.59 -7.73
N ALA A 251 -1.67 18.86 -7.57
CA ALA A 251 -2.80 19.44 -8.29
C ALA A 251 -2.48 19.77 -9.77
N SER A 252 -1.19 19.77 -10.13
CA SER A 252 -0.71 20.14 -11.47
C SER A 252 -0.47 18.96 -12.42
N PHE A 253 -0.86 17.73 -12.02
CA PHE A 253 -0.73 16.59 -12.93
C PHE A 253 -1.50 16.84 -14.23
N PRO A 254 -0.88 16.65 -15.40
CA PRO A 254 -1.64 16.46 -16.62
C PRO A 254 -2.56 15.26 -16.36
N GLN A 255 -3.86 15.47 -16.57
CA GLN A 255 -4.94 14.53 -16.30
C GLN A 255 -4.46 13.07 -16.46
N LEU A 256 -4.54 12.31 -15.35
CA LEU A 256 -4.21 10.88 -15.19
C LEU A 256 -5.05 9.93 -16.08
N SER A 257 -5.56 10.42 -17.21
CA SER A 257 -6.27 9.65 -18.25
C SER A 257 -5.38 8.57 -18.88
N SER A 258 -4.05 8.64 -18.73
CA SER A 258 -3.11 7.73 -19.39
C SER A 258 -2.82 6.42 -18.63
N LEU A 259 -3.17 6.29 -17.34
CA LEU A 259 -2.88 5.06 -16.59
C LEU A 259 -3.85 3.92 -16.96
N GLY A 260 -5.09 4.27 -17.33
CA GLY A 260 -6.04 3.35 -17.96
C GLY A 260 -5.68 3.02 -19.41
N GLU A 261 -5.20 4.00 -20.19
CA GLU A 261 -4.78 3.79 -21.59
C GLU A 261 -3.51 2.92 -21.72
N LEU A 262 -2.56 3.03 -20.78
CA LEU A 262 -1.36 2.17 -20.75
C LEU A 262 -1.69 0.71 -20.40
N ALA A 263 -2.71 0.46 -19.58
CA ALA A 263 -3.20 -0.89 -19.31
C ALA A 263 -3.92 -1.50 -20.52
N ILE A 264 -4.63 -0.68 -21.30
CA ILE A 264 -5.33 -1.12 -22.52
C ILE A 264 -4.35 -1.41 -23.67
N LEU A 265 -3.27 -0.62 -23.81
CA LEU A 265 -2.26 -0.84 -24.86
C LEU A 265 -1.52 -2.17 -24.70
N ARG A 266 -1.34 -2.69 -23.48
CA ARG A 266 -0.67 -3.99 -23.24
C ARG A 266 -1.61 -5.19 -23.43
N ALA A 267 -2.93 -4.99 -23.30
CA ALA A 267 -3.92 -6.02 -23.60
C ALA A 267 -4.21 -6.17 -25.11
N GLY A 268 -3.86 -5.17 -25.91
CA GLY A 268 -4.05 -5.16 -27.37
C GLY A 268 -2.93 -5.80 -28.19
N ASP A 269 -1.79 -6.12 -27.59
CA ASP A 269 -0.58 -6.56 -28.32
C ASP A 269 -0.36 -8.08 -28.32
N SER A 270 -1.42 -8.88 -28.08
CA SER A 270 -1.41 -10.33 -28.33
C SER A 270 -1.70 -10.62 -29.81
N GLY A 271 -0.92 -10.04 -30.71
CA GLY A 271 -0.96 -10.31 -32.15
C GLY A 271 0.25 -11.12 -32.60
N PHE A 272 0.27 -12.43 -32.36
CA PHE A 272 1.28 -13.31 -32.96
C PHE A 272 0.80 -14.75 -33.22
N SER A 273 -0.02 -14.90 -34.27
CA SER A 273 -0.24 -16.11 -35.08
C SER A 273 -1.37 -15.75 -36.06
N ASP A 274 -1.15 -15.54 -37.36
CA ASP A 274 -0.81 -16.59 -38.31
C ASP A 274 -0.11 -16.04 -39.56
N LEU A 275 1.09 -16.56 -39.82
CA LEU A 275 1.72 -16.53 -41.14
C LEU A 275 2.61 -17.76 -41.24
N LYS A 276 2.01 -18.89 -41.69
CA LYS A 276 2.61 -19.99 -42.48
C LYS A 276 1.68 -21.20 -42.53
N SER A 277 0.93 -21.35 -43.62
CA SER A 277 1.12 -22.41 -44.64
C SER A 277 -0.03 -22.36 -45.64
#